data_AF-A0A963MUT9-F1
#
_entry.id   AF-A0A963MUT9-F1
#
_cell.length_a   1.000
_cell.length_b   1.000
_cell.length_c   1.000
_cell.angle_alpha   90.00
_cell.angle_beta   90.00
_cell.angle_gamma   90.00
#
_symmetry.space_group_name_H-M   'P 1'
#
loop_
_entity.id
_entity.type
_entity.pdbx_description
1 polymer ?
#
loop_
_entity_poly.entity_id
_entity_poly.type
_entity_poly.pdbx_seq_one_letter_code
_entity_poly.pdbx_strand_id
1 'polypeptide(L)' 'MPLDIALNRPVKGNEVLALYRANKWSAADKPEALVAGLRASHSLVTARVDGRLVGLGNAISDGHL' A
#
# COMPACT_ATOMS: atom_id res chain seq x y z
N MET A 1 2.09 12.81 -17.32
CA MET A 1 1.27 11.90 -16.49
C MET A 1 1.10 12.55 -15.12
N PRO A 2 -0.13 12.89 -14.70
CA PRO A 2 -0.38 13.44 -13.37
C PRO A 2 -0.23 12.33 -12.32
N LEU A 3 0.39 12.68 -11.19
CA LEU A 3 0.51 11.83 -10.01
C LEU A 3 -0.65 12.15 -9.05
N ASP A 4 -1.45 11.15 -8.73
CA ASP A 4 -2.55 11.25 -7.76
C ASP A 4 -2.11 10.65 -6.42
N ILE A 5 -1.99 11.49 -5.39
CA ILE A 5 -1.61 11.10 -4.03
C ILE A 5 -2.83 11.22 -3.13
N ALA A 6 -3.16 10.14 -2.42
CA ALA A 6 -4.29 10.12 -1.51
C ALA A 6 -3.97 9.45 -0.19
N LEU A 7 -4.47 10.04 0.90
CA LEU A 7 -4.49 9.47 2.25
C LEU A 7 -5.70 8.57 2.43
N ASN A 8 -5.47 7.41 3.05
CA ASN A 8 -6.46 6.41 3.47
C ASN A 8 -7.40 5.94 2.36
N ARG A 9 -6.96 6.04 1.09
CA ARG A 9 -7.68 5.45 -0.04
C ARG A 9 -7.56 3.92 0.03
N PRO A 10 -8.68 3.18 -0.06
CA PRO A 10 -8.64 1.72 -0.11
C PRO A 10 -7.78 1.20 -1.28
N VAL A 11 -7.06 0.12 -1.03
CA VAL A 11 -6.28 -0.61 -2.03
C VAL A 11 -6.82 -2.02 -2.20
N LYS A 12 -6.75 -2.54 -3.42
CA LYS A 12 -7.08 -3.94 -3.72
C LYS A 12 -5.84 -4.81 -3.49
N GLY A 13 -6.04 -6.04 -3.01
CA GLY A 13 -4.92 -6.94 -2.71
C GLY A 13 -4.05 -7.27 -3.93
N ASN A 14 -4.66 -7.37 -5.11
CA ASN A 14 -3.95 -7.68 -6.36
C ASN A 14 -3.00 -6.57 -6.81
N GLU A 15 -3.38 -5.29 -6.69
CA GLU A 15 -2.51 -4.17 -7.06
C GLU A 15 -1.36 -3.97 -6.06
N VAL A 16 -1.60 -4.22 -4.77
CA VAL A 16 -0.54 -4.25 -3.75
C VAL A 16 0.45 -5.36 -4.07
N LEU A 17 -0.05 -6.57 -4.35
CA LEU A 17 0.80 -7.72 -4.65
C LEU A 17 1.62 -7.50 -5.92
N ALA A 18 1.03 -6.90 -6.96
CA ALA A 18 1.75 -6.53 -8.18
C ALA A 18 2.89 -5.53 -7.89
N LEU A 19 2.62 -4.49 -7.08
CA LEU A 19 3.63 -3.52 -6.68
C LEU A 19 4.77 -4.17 -5.89
N TYR A 20 4.45 -5.01 -4.90
CA TYR A 20 5.46 -5.66 -4.06
C TYR A 20 6.32 -6.66 -4.85
N ARG A 21 5.71 -7.43 -5.76
CA ARG A 21 6.44 -8.35 -6.65
C ARG A 21 7.37 -7.61 -7.60
N ALA A 22 6.93 -6.48 -8.16
CA ALA A 22 7.76 -5.64 -9.02
C ALA A 22 9.02 -5.13 -8.30
N ASN A 23 8.92 -4.91 -6.98
CA ASN A 23 10.03 -4.51 -6.12
C ASN A 23 10.80 -5.69 -5.49
N LYS A 24 10.43 -6.95 -5.82
CA LYS A 24 11.04 -8.18 -5.25
C LYS A 24 11.01 -8.21 -3.73
N TRP A 25 9.98 -7.64 -3.11
CA TRP A 25 9.82 -7.66 -1.66
C TRP A 25 9.18 -8.95 -1.19
N SER A 26 9.84 -9.64 -0.25
CA SER A 26 9.41 -10.95 0.29
C SER A 26 8.04 -10.93 0.98
N ALA A 27 7.53 -9.76 1.37
CA ALA A 27 6.16 -9.64 1.86
C ALA A 27 5.12 -10.06 0.80
N ALA A 28 5.46 -10.02 -0.50
CA ALA A 28 4.62 -10.58 -1.56
C ALA A 28 4.38 -12.09 -1.44
N ASP A 29 5.28 -12.82 -0.77
CA ASP A 29 5.17 -14.27 -0.58
C ASP A 29 4.18 -14.63 0.54
N LYS A 30 3.72 -13.62 1.30
CA LYS A 30 2.70 -13.74 2.36
C LYS A 30 1.55 -12.76 2.11
N PRO A 31 0.78 -12.94 1.01
CA PRO A 31 -0.18 -11.94 0.54
C PRO A 31 -1.28 -11.60 1.57
N GLU A 32 -1.76 -12.60 2.32
CA GLU A 32 -2.78 -12.39 3.35
C GLU A 32 -2.26 -11.50 4.49
N ALA A 33 -1.06 -11.81 5.01
CA ALA A 33 -0.42 -11.03 6.07
C ALA A 33 -0.07 -9.61 5.60
N LEU A 34 0.39 -9.46 4.35
CA LEU A 34 0.67 -8.17 3.75
C LEU A 34 -0.59 -7.28 3.69
N VAL A 35 -1.68 -7.81 3.12
CA VAL A 35 -2.93 -7.04 3.02
C VAL A 35 -3.51 -6.74 4.39
N ALA A 36 -3.43 -7.67 5.35
CA ALA A 36 -3.86 -7.44 6.72
C ALA A 36 -3.06 -6.32 7.40
N GLY A 37 -1.73 -6.32 7.27
CA GLY A 37 -0.86 -5.28 7.85
C GLY A 37 -1.13 -3.89 7.27
N LEU A 38 -1.37 -3.79 5.97
CA LEU A 38 -1.74 -2.51 5.35
C LEU A 38 -3.12 -2.01 5.79
N ARG A 39 -4.09 -2.91 6.01
CA ARG A 39 -5.42 -2.56 6.55
C ARG A 39 -5.36 -2.14 8.02
N ALA A 40 -4.43 -2.69 8.79
CA ALA A 40 -4.22 -2.36 10.20
C ALA A 40 -3.28 -1.17 10.43
N SER A 41 -2.73 -0.57 9.37
CA SER A 41 -1.87 0.61 9.49
C SER A 41 -2.68 1.83 9.93
N HIS A 42 -2.07 2.70 10.74
CA HIS A 42 -2.73 3.90 11.26
C HIS A 42 -3.08 4.87 10.12
N SER A 43 -2.18 5.01 9.14
CA SER A 43 -2.41 5.76 7.91
C SER A 43 -1.81 5.03 6.71
N LEU A 44 -2.46 5.17 5.57
CA LEU A 44 -1.98 4.67 4.29
C LEU A 44 -1.93 5.78 3.25
N VAL A 45 -0.78 5.99 2.62
CA VAL A 45 -0.61 6.90 1.48
C VAL A 45 -0.50 6.06 0.22
N THR A 46 -1.27 6.41 -0.81
CA THR A 46 -1.20 5.78 -2.13
C THR A 46 -0.76 6.79 -3.16
N ALA A 47 0.04 6.34 -4.12
CA ALA A 47 0.44 7.11 -5.29
C ALA A 47 -0.03 6.38 -6.55
N ARG A 48 -0.79 7.07 -7.40
CA ARG A 48 -1.36 6.51 -8.64
C ARG A 48 -1.02 7.34 -9.86
N VAL A 49 -0.83 6.65 -10.97
CA VAL A 49 -0.69 7.24 -12.31
C VAL A 49 -1.68 6.54 -13.23
N ASP A 50 -2.58 7.30 -13.85
CA ASP A 50 -3.68 6.78 -14.67
C ASP A 50 -4.48 5.67 -13.97
N GLY A 51 -4.78 5.89 -12.68
CA GLY A 51 -5.50 4.93 -11.84
C GLY A 51 -4.68 3.72 -11.37
N ARG A 52 -3.50 3.47 -11.93
CA ARG A 52 -2.61 2.36 -11.52
C ARG A 52 -1.85 2.72 -10.24
N LEU A 53 -1.85 1.83 -9.25
CA LEU A 53 -1.01 1.97 -8.05
C LEU A 53 0.47 1.85 -8.44
N VAL A 54 1.24 2.90 -8.19
CA VAL A 54 2.68 2.97 -8.49
C VAL A 54 3.55 3.17 -7.24
N GLY A 55 2.94 3.56 -6.13
CA GLY A 55 3.62 3.72 -4.85
C GLY A 55 2.66 3.61 -3.68
N LEU A 56 3.20 3.23 -2.53
CA LEU A 56 2.48 3.07 -1.29
C LEU A 56 3.42 3.35 -0.12
N GLY A 57 2.92 4.04 0.91
CA GLY A 57 3.60 4.21 2.18
C GLY A 57 2.60 4.02 3.31
N ASN A 58 2.97 3.30 4.36
CA ASN A 58 2.12 3.08 5.52
C ASN A 58 2.81 3.61 6.79
N ALA A 59 2.01 4.16 7.70
CA ALA A 59 2.44 4.56 9.02
C ALA A 59 1.85 3.60 10.05
N ILE A 60 2.70 3.10 10.94
CA ILE A 60 2.30 2.34 12.12
C ILE A 60 2.55 3.27 13.31
N SER A 61 1.55 3.41 14.17
CA SER A 61 1.58 4.27 15.35
C SER A 61 0.90 3.53 16.49
N ASP A 62 1.33 3.82 17.71
CA ASP A 62 0.69 3.40 18.95
C ASP A 62 -0.51 4.29 19.35
N GLY A 63 -0.83 5.30 18.54
CA GLY A 63 -1.91 6.25 18.82
C GLY A 63 -1.57 7.28 19.90
N HIS A 64 -0.29 7.44 20.27
CA HIS A 64 0.15 8.38 21.30
C HIS A 64 1.13 9.43 20.75
N LEU A 65 1.07 10.64 21.31
CA LEU A 65 1.99 11.78 21.11
C LEU A 65 2.15 12.52 22.44
#